data_AF-A0A382PT88-F1
#
_entry.id   AF-A0A382PT88-F1
#
_cell.length_a   1.000
_cell.length_b   1.000
_cell.length_c   1.000
_cell.angle_alpha   90.00
_cell.angle_beta   90.00
_cell.angle_gamma   90.00
#
_symmetry.space_group_name_H-M   'P 1'
#
loop_
_entity.id
_entity.type
_entity.pdbx_description
1 polymer ?
#
loop_
_entity_poly.entity_id
_entity_poly.type
_entity_poly.pdbx_seq_one_letter_code
_entity_poly.pdbx_strand_id
1 'polypeptide(L)'
;GSKLTASNGLDIKYLDRWWFFEFEREDQFQHDERRFHSVTWLIDFYVHIMIGHELDKFSEFGGEDHFRRAQAISMEGRFDQYFQRGWDERLILVEGLLSDDYKPHRQIRLDFYQGLENQNNNNNPEAKILCRQAVENLKAQYAKNPRDGHVKSFLDAHFIELADIFKTETSPDVYDELIALDPEHSSTYNEYKDNLGQH
;
A
#
# COMPACT_ATOMS: atom_id res chain seq x y z
N GLY A 1 11.71 -18.85 14.82
CA GLY A 1 11.72 -19.16 13.39
C GLY A 1 12.09 -17.91 12.63
N SER A 2 12.98 -18.03 11.64
CA SER A 2 13.40 -16.91 10.78
C SER A 2 12.21 -16.33 10.03
N LYS A 3 12.15 -15.01 9.88
CA LYS A 3 11.07 -14.27 9.22
C LYS A 3 11.67 -13.39 8.13
N LEU A 4 11.08 -13.40 6.94
CA LEU A 4 11.40 -12.44 5.88
C LEU A 4 10.39 -11.30 5.95
N THR A 5 10.87 -10.06 5.85
CA THR A 5 10.02 -8.87 5.78
C THR A 5 10.34 -8.12 4.52
N ALA A 6 9.31 -7.88 3.70
CA ALA A 6 9.38 -6.98 2.55
C ALA A 6 8.58 -5.73 2.89
N SER A 7 9.18 -4.55 2.77
CA SER A 7 8.52 -3.28 3.10
C SER A 7 9.06 -2.13 2.26
N ASN A 8 8.21 -1.13 2.02
CA ASN A 8 8.63 0.16 1.45
C ASN A 8 9.16 1.13 2.54
N GLY A 9 9.20 0.72 3.81
CA GLY A 9 9.63 1.56 4.93
C GLY A 9 8.57 2.54 5.44
N LEU A 10 7.34 2.51 4.90
CA LEU A 10 6.22 3.38 5.26
C LEU A 10 5.01 2.53 5.67
N ASP A 11 4.00 2.46 4.80
CA ASP A 11 2.68 1.85 5.01
C ASP A 11 2.56 0.41 4.48
N ILE A 12 3.45 -0.02 3.58
CA ILE A 12 3.42 -1.35 2.98
C ILE A 12 4.44 -2.25 3.68
N LYS A 13 3.93 -3.33 4.29
CA LYS A 13 4.75 -4.33 4.96
C LYS A 13 4.13 -5.72 4.84
N TYR A 14 4.91 -6.64 4.30
CA TYR A 14 4.57 -8.05 4.20
C TYR A 14 5.51 -8.89 5.05
N LEU A 15 4.91 -9.81 5.83
CA LEU A 15 5.63 -10.74 6.68
C LEU A 15 5.50 -12.15 6.12
N ASP A 16 6.61 -12.69 5.60
CA ASP A 16 6.68 -14.07 5.12
C ASP A 16 7.29 -14.97 6.19
N ARG A 17 6.49 -15.96 6.61
CA ARG A 17 6.86 -16.96 7.63
C ARG A 17 7.28 -18.30 7.03
N TRP A 18 7.14 -18.46 5.72
CA TRP A 18 7.26 -19.73 5.00
C TRP A 18 8.30 -19.66 3.88
N TRP A 19 9.15 -18.63 3.88
CA TRP A 19 10.27 -18.53 2.95
C TRP A 19 11.21 -19.73 3.08
N PHE A 20 11.52 -20.33 1.94
CA PHE A 20 12.40 -21.48 1.80
C PHE A 20 13.01 -21.47 0.40
N PHE A 21 14.34 -21.53 0.33
CA PHE A 21 15.08 -21.49 -0.93
C PHE A 21 16.42 -22.20 -0.76
N GLU A 22 17.02 -22.51 -1.90
CA GLU A 22 18.40 -22.99 -2.00
C GLU A 22 19.32 -21.84 -2.39
N PHE A 23 20.49 -21.81 -1.76
CA PHE A 23 21.55 -20.87 -2.07
C PHE A 23 22.89 -21.44 -1.62
N GLU A 24 23.83 -21.56 -2.56
CA GLU A 24 25.22 -21.90 -2.31
C GLU A 24 26.11 -20.65 -2.35
N ARG A 25 27.28 -20.71 -1.70
CA ARG A 25 28.17 -19.54 -1.56
C ARG A 25 28.62 -18.96 -2.92
N GLU A 26 28.76 -19.82 -3.93
CA GLU A 26 29.24 -19.44 -5.26
C GLU A 26 28.10 -19.12 -6.23
N ASP A 27 26.84 -19.22 -5.79
CA ASP A 27 25.69 -18.89 -6.62
C ASP A 27 25.68 -17.41 -6.97
N GLN A 28 25.49 -17.13 -8.26
CA GLN A 28 25.21 -15.78 -8.74
C GLN A 28 23.70 -15.59 -8.82
N PHE A 29 23.21 -14.44 -8.34
CA PHE A 29 21.83 -14.05 -8.59
C PHE A 29 21.65 -13.74 -10.07
N GLN A 30 21.12 -14.70 -10.81
CA GLN A 30 20.75 -14.55 -12.21
C GLN A 30 19.23 -14.59 -12.32
N HIS A 31 18.66 -13.48 -12.79
CA HIS A 31 17.25 -13.41 -13.09
C HIS A 31 16.97 -14.12 -14.42
N ASP A 32 16.04 -15.07 -14.39
CA ASP A 32 15.51 -15.76 -15.56
C ASP A 32 14.01 -15.96 -15.38
N GLU A 33 13.22 -15.30 -16.22
CA GLU A 33 11.75 -15.37 -16.19
C GLU A 33 11.21 -16.76 -16.57
N ARG A 34 12.01 -17.60 -17.24
CA ARG A 34 11.56 -18.90 -17.78
C ARG A 34 12.00 -20.08 -16.95
N ARG A 35 12.94 -19.87 -16.04
CA ARG A 35 13.52 -20.93 -15.23
C ARG A 35 13.33 -20.61 -13.76
N PHE A 36 12.52 -21.43 -13.10
CA PHE A 36 12.36 -21.37 -11.65
C PHE A 36 13.73 -21.43 -10.95
N HIS A 37 13.94 -20.46 -10.05
CA HIS A 37 15.04 -20.48 -9.11
C HIS A 37 14.57 -19.87 -7.79
N SER A 38 14.62 -20.66 -6.71
CA SER A 38 13.87 -20.41 -5.49
C SER A 38 14.19 -19.08 -4.80
N VAL A 39 15.45 -18.63 -4.79
CA VAL A 39 15.82 -17.34 -4.18
C VAL A 39 15.51 -16.12 -5.08
N THR A 40 15.80 -16.19 -6.38
CA THR A 40 15.60 -15.04 -7.29
C THR A 40 14.13 -14.82 -7.53
N TRP A 41 13.33 -15.88 -7.69
CA TRP A 41 11.88 -15.76 -7.83
C TRP A 41 11.21 -15.23 -6.56
N LEU A 42 11.72 -15.59 -5.37
CA LEU A 42 11.26 -15.01 -4.12
C LEU A 42 11.51 -13.49 -4.08
N ILE A 43 12.67 -13.06 -4.54
CA ILE A 43 13.01 -11.63 -4.68
C ILE A 43 12.10 -10.98 -5.73
N ASP A 44 11.97 -11.57 -6.92
CA ASP A 44 11.17 -11.06 -8.03
C ASP A 44 9.70 -10.89 -7.63
N PHE A 45 9.14 -11.85 -6.90
CA PHE A 45 7.80 -11.75 -6.34
C PHE A 45 7.64 -10.46 -5.52
N TYR A 46 8.50 -10.25 -4.51
CA TYR A 46 8.38 -9.07 -3.65
C TYR A 46 8.75 -7.76 -4.36
N VAL A 47 9.67 -7.79 -5.33
CA VAL A 47 9.98 -6.63 -6.18
C VAL A 47 8.75 -6.24 -6.99
N HIS A 48 8.07 -7.18 -7.62
CA HIS A 48 6.83 -6.91 -8.36
C HIS A 48 5.70 -6.42 -7.44
N ILE A 49 5.56 -6.97 -6.24
CA ILE A 49 4.61 -6.46 -5.25
C ILE A 49 4.91 -4.98 -4.94
N MET A 50 6.17 -4.64 -4.65
CA MET A 50 6.53 -3.26 -4.29
C MET A 50 6.38 -2.28 -5.45
N ILE A 51 6.79 -2.67 -6.67
CA ILE A 51 6.59 -1.84 -7.86
C ILE A 51 5.10 -1.64 -8.13
N GLY A 52 4.28 -2.68 -7.95
CA GLY A 52 2.83 -2.55 -8.12
C GLY A 52 2.23 -1.49 -7.20
N HIS A 53 2.60 -1.52 -5.91
CA HIS A 53 2.17 -0.50 -4.94
C HIS A 53 2.67 0.91 -5.25
N GLU A 54 3.85 1.02 -5.86
CA GLU A 54 4.43 2.31 -6.24
C GLU A 54 3.71 2.90 -7.44
N LEU A 55 3.44 2.10 -8.47
CA LEU A 55 2.77 2.55 -9.69
C LEU A 55 1.30 2.93 -9.45
N ASP A 56 0.62 2.26 -8.52
CA ASP A 56 -0.74 2.62 -8.09
C ASP A 56 -0.86 4.05 -7.51
N LYS A 57 0.26 4.70 -7.17
CA LYS A 57 0.27 6.10 -6.73
C LYS A 57 0.11 7.10 -7.89
N PHE A 58 0.42 6.68 -9.11
CA PHE A 58 0.55 7.58 -10.27
C PHE A 58 -0.57 7.40 -11.29
N SER A 59 -1.11 6.19 -11.43
CA SER A 59 -2.22 5.90 -12.33
C SER A 59 -3.19 4.88 -11.76
N GLU A 60 -4.45 4.96 -12.20
CA GLU A 60 -5.50 4.03 -11.81
C GLU A 60 -5.10 2.59 -12.13
N PHE A 61 -4.92 1.80 -11.07
CA PHE A 61 -4.43 0.42 -11.12
C PHE A 61 -3.11 0.25 -11.88
N GLY A 62 -2.23 1.26 -11.86
CA GLY A 62 -0.94 1.26 -12.56
C GLY A 62 -0.04 0.06 -12.23
N GLY A 63 -0.21 -0.54 -11.05
CA GLY A 63 0.51 -1.72 -10.62
C GLY A 63 -0.01 -3.07 -11.16
N GLU A 64 -1.13 -3.09 -11.90
CA GLU A 64 -1.82 -4.34 -12.31
C GLU A 64 -0.88 -5.33 -12.99
N ASP A 65 -0.09 -4.87 -13.97
CA ASP A 65 0.83 -5.72 -14.71
C ASP A 65 1.88 -6.38 -13.80
N HIS A 66 2.36 -5.66 -12.78
CA HIS A 66 3.33 -6.19 -11.84
C HIS A 66 2.71 -7.19 -10.87
N PHE A 67 1.51 -6.91 -10.36
CA PHE A 67 0.77 -7.88 -9.55
C PHE A 67 0.46 -9.16 -10.36
N ARG A 68 0.14 -9.05 -11.66
CA ARG A 68 -0.06 -10.22 -12.54
C ARG A 68 1.23 -11.03 -12.73
N ARG A 69 2.39 -10.39 -12.83
CA ARG A 69 3.69 -11.11 -12.87
C ARG A 69 3.97 -11.82 -11.55
N ALA A 70 3.73 -11.16 -10.41
CA ALA A 70 3.85 -11.80 -9.10
C ALA A 70 2.86 -12.98 -8.92
N GLN A 71 1.65 -12.87 -9.47
CA GLN A 71 0.69 -13.97 -9.54
C GLN A 71 1.24 -15.14 -10.37
N ALA A 72 1.77 -14.88 -11.57
CA ALA A 72 2.34 -15.92 -12.43
C ALA A 72 3.51 -16.66 -11.75
N ILE A 73 4.45 -15.91 -11.15
CA ILE A 73 5.57 -16.46 -10.38
C ILE A 73 5.05 -17.38 -9.26
N SER A 74 4.02 -16.95 -8.53
CA SER A 74 3.46 -17.75 -7.43
C SER A 74 2.70 -18.98 -7.91
N MET A 75 1.98 -18.86 -9.02
CA MET A 75 1.26 -19.98 -9.67
C MET A 75 2.21 -21.06 -10.16
N GLU A 76 3.39 -20.70 -10.65
CA GLU A 76 4.38 -21.68 -11.10
C GLU A 76 5.21 -22.22 -9.92
N GLY A 77 5.62 -21.36 -8.98
CA GLY A 77 6.41 -21.76 -7.81
C GLY A 77 5.73 -22.81 -6.91
N ARG A 78 4.40 -22.81 -6.80
CA ARG A 78 3.65 -23.82 -6.03
C ARG A 78 3.73 -25.25 -6.60
N PHE A 79 4.18 -25.41 -7.86
CA PHE A 79 4.35 -26.73 -8.49
C PHE A 79 5.79 -27.24 -8.48
N ASP A 80 6.75 -26.46 -7.94
CA ASP A 80 8.10 -26.95 -7.75
C ASP A 80 8.13 -28.18 -6.82
N GLN A 81 9.06 -29.11 -7.03
CA GLN A 81 9.08 -30.36 -6.26
C GLN A 81 9.75 -30.23 -4.89
N TYR A 82 10.66 -29.26 -4.74
CA TYR A 82 11.54 -29.14 -3.58
C TYR A 82 11.34 -27.83 -2.81
N PHE A 83 10.95 -26.76 -3.50
CA PHE A 83 10.89 -25.38 -3.00
C PHE A 83 9.49 -24.75 -3.10
N GLN A 84 8.43 -25.56 -3.15
CA GLN A 84 7.03 -25.14 -3.22
C GLN A 84 6.51 -24.43 -1.96
N ARG A 85 7.21 -24.55 -0.82
CA ARG A 85 6.74 -24.03 0.47
C ARG A 85 6.60 -22.50 0.43
N GLY A 86 5.45 -22.00 0.89
CA GLY A 86 5.15 -20.57 0.97
C GLY A 86 4.55 -19.97 -0.30
N TRP A 87 4.58 -20.68 -1.44
CA TRP A 87 4.08 -20.14 -2.70
C TRP A 87 2.56 -20.05 -2.76
N ASP A 88 1.83 -20.94 -2.11
CA ASP A 88 0.37 -20.83 -1.98
C ASP A 88 -0.01 -19.58 -1.16
N GLU A 89 0.70 -19.28 -0.06
CA GLU A 89 0.47 -18.06 0.71
C GLU A 89 0.80 -16.78 -0.07
N ARG A 90 1.85 -16.81 -0.89
CA ARG A 90 2.19 -15.69 -1.79
C ARG A 90 1.15 -15.52 -2.90
N LEU A 91 0.60 -16.61 -3.43
CA LEU A 91 -0.48 -16.57 -4.39
C LEU A 91 -1.75 -15.94 -3.79
N ILE A 92 -2.15 -16.36 -2.59
CA ILE A 92 -3.29 -15.78 -1.87
C ILE A 92 -3.09 -14.27 -1.64
N LEU A 93 -1.87 -13.87 -1.25
CA LEU A 93 -1.53 -12.46 -1.04
C LEU A 93 -1.76 -11.64 -2.31
N VAL A 94 -1.17 -12.04 -3.44
CA VAL A 94 -1.26 -11.27 -4.68
C VAL A 94 -2.64 -11.33 -5.33
N GLU A 95 -3.36 -12.45 -5.20
CA GLU A 95 -4.76 -12.55 -5.61
C GLU A 95 -5.64 -11.60 -4.79
N GLY A 96 -5.35 -11.42 -3.50
CA GLY A 96 -5.99 -10.40 -2.67
C GLY A 96 -5.78 -8.99 -3.23
N LEU A 97 -4.56 -8.64 -3.63
CA LEU A 97 -4.27 -7.32 -4.23
C LEU A 97 -4.95 -7.09 -5.58
N LEU A 98 -5.15 -8.16 -6.35
CA LEU A 98 -5.83 -8.15 -7.65
C LEU A 98 -7.36 -8.21 -7.55
N SER A 99 -7.90 -8.45 -6.34
CA SER A 99 -9.33 -8.63 -6.14
C SER A 99 -10.11 -7.31 -6.28
N ASP A 100 -11.37 -7.41 -6.70
CA ASP A 100 -12.27 -6.26 -6.76
C ASP A 100 -12.49 -5.62 -5.37
N ASP A 101 -12.44 -6.43 -4.31
CA ASP A 101 -12.55 -5.95 -2.92
C ASP A 101 -11.36 -5.07 -2.51
N TYR A 102 -10.18 -5.27 -3.13
CA TYR A 102 -8.99 -4.48 -2.83
C TYR A 102 -8.84 -3.21 -3.68
N LYS A 103 -9.57 -3.09 -4.80
CA LYS A 103 -9.54 -1.90 -5.67
C LYS A 103 -9.73 -0.58 -4.92
N PRO A 104 -10.64 -0.45 -3.92
CA PRO A 104 -10.77 0.79 -3.16
C PRO A 104 -9.49 1.18 -2.42
N HIS A 105 -8.70 0.23 -1.90
CA HIS A 105 -7.41 0.53 -1.28
C HIS A 105 -6.41 1.09 -2.29
N ARG A 106 -6.40 0.55 -3.51
CA ARG A 106 -5.55 1.05 -4.60
C ARG A 106 -5.96 2.47 -5.00
N GLN A 107 -7.27 2.73 -5.09
CA GLN A 107 -7.83 4.05 -5.39
C GLN A 107 -7.49 5.09 -4.32
N ILE A 108 -7.58 4.74 -3.03
CA ILE A 108 -7.17 5.62 -1.92
C ILE A 108 -5.74 6.13 -2.12
N ARG A 109 -4.81 5.26 -2.56
CA ARG A 109 -3.43 5.66 -2.82
C ARG A 109 -3.34 6.65 -3.97
N LEU A 110 -3.99 6.35 -5.10
CA LEU A 110 -3.98 7.23 -6.25
C LEU A 110 -4.46 8.63 -5.88
N ASP A 111 -5.65 8.71 -5.30
CA ASP A 111 -6.29 9.98 -4.92
C ASP A 111 -5.40 10.76 -3.95
N PHE A 112 -4.87 10.09 -2.92
CA PHE A 112 -4.01 10.73 -1.93
C PHE A 112 -2.70 11.27 -2.53
N TYR A 113 -1.95 10.44 -3.26
CA TYR A 113 -0.64 10.85 -3.80
C TYR A 113 -0.77 11.88 -4.93
N GLN A 114 -1.77 11.77 -5.80
CA GLN A 114 -2.08 12.81 -6.77
C GLN A 114 -2.52 14.11 -6.09
N GLY A 115 -3.22 14.01 -4.96
CA GLY A 115 -3.55 15.15 -4.12
C GLY A 115 -2.29 15.87 -3.60
N LEU A 116 -1.33 15.11 -3.06
CA LEU A 116 -0.04 15.65 -2.61
C LEU A 116 0.79 16.26 -3.74
N GLU A 117 0.82 15.63 -4.91
CA GLU A 117 1.51 16.17 -6.09
C GLU A 117 0.89 17.50 -6.52
N ASN A 118 -0.45 17.58 -6.57
CA ASN A 118 -1.16 18.82 -6.89
C ASN A 118 -0.93 19.92 -5.85
N GLN A 119 -0.81 19.56 -4.56
CA GLN A 119 -0.46 20.52 -3.51
C GLN A 119 0.92 21.13 -3.76
N ASN A 120 1.91 20.28 -4.08
CA ASN A 120 3.27 20.72 -4.38
C ASN A 120 3.35 21.56 -5.67
N ASN A 121 2.44 21.32 -6.62
CA ASN A 121 2.31 22.06 -7.87
C ASN A 121 1.47 23.33 -7.71
N ASN A 122 2.01 24.33 -6.98
CA ASN A 122 1.40 25.65 -6.76
C ASN A 122 0.07 25.63 -5.99
N ASN A 123 -0.10 24.72 -5.03
CA ASN A 123 -1.31 24.60 -4.22
C ASN A 123 -2.58 24.48 -5.09
N ASN A 124 -2.54 23.61 -6.11
CA ASN A 124 -3.67 23.41 -7.01
C ASN A 124 -4.93 23.04 -6.18
N PRO A 125 -6.07 23.74 -6.34
CA PRO A 125 -7.31 23.43 -5.61
C PRO A 125 -7.77 21.98 -5.73
N GLU A 126 -7.40 21.29 -6.80
CA GLU A 126 -7.67 19.86 -7.01
C GLU A 126 -7.06 18.96 -5.95
N ALA A 127 -5.96 19.39 -5.31
CA ALA A 127 -5.26 18.65 -4.27
C ALA A 127 -6.20 18.20 -3.13
N LYS A 128 -7.00 19.14 -2.61
CA LYS A 128 -7.95 18.88 -1.53
C LYS A 128 -9.13 18.02 -1.96
N ILE A 129 -9.56 18.16 -3.22
CA ILE A 129 -10.67 17.38 -3.77
C ILE A 129 -10.28 15.90 -3.80
N LEU A 130 -9.08 15.61 -4.31
CA LEU A 130 -8.54 14.24 -4.37
C LEU A 130 -8.30 13.68 -2.97
N CYS A 131 -7.64 14.42 -2.07
CA CYS A 131 -7.45 13.94 -0.70
C CYS A 131 -8.77 13.72 0.06
N ARG A 132 -9.82 14.50 -0.21
CA ARG A 132 -11.16 14.26 0.35
C ARG A 132 -11.79 12.98 -0.19
N GLN A 133 -11.61 12.67 -1.47
CA GLN A 133 -12.05 11.38 -2.05
C GLN A 133 -11.33 10.21 -1.39
N ALA A 134 -10.02 10.33 -1.12
CA ALA A 134 -9.27 9.34 -0.37
C ALA A 134 -9.84 9.13 1.05
N VAL A 135 -10.16 10.21 1.77
CA VAL A 135 -10.79 10.14 3.11
C VAL A 135 -12.16 9.48 3.08
N GLU A 136 -13.01 9.79 2.09
CA GLU A 136 -14.30 9.11 1.95
C GLU A 136 -14.17 7.61 1.67
N ASN A 137 -13.22 7.23 0.81
CA ASN A 137 -12.95 5.82 0.54
C ASN A 137 -12.37 5.10 1.77
N LEU A 138 -11.52 5.75 2.57
CA LEU A 138 -11.02 5.24 3.84
C LEU A 138 -12.17 5.01 4.83
N LYS A 139 -13.08 5.99 4.99
CA LYS A 139 -14.29 5.87 5.81
C LYS A 139 -15.15 4.71 5.36
N ALA A 140 -15.34 4.54 4.05
CA ALA A 140 -16.12 3.45 3.50
C ALA A 140 -15.49 2.07 3.79
N GLN A 141 -14.16 1.93 3.69
CA GLN A 141 -13.49 0.66 4.04
C GLN A 141 -13.51 0.41 5.54
N TYR A 142 -13.28 1.44 6.36
CA TYR A 142 -13.37 1.33 7.82
C TYR A 142 -14.77 0.92 8.28
N ALA A 143 -15.83 1.48 7.69
CA ALA A 143 -17.21 1.12 8.00
C ALA A 143 -17.52 -0.36 7.64
N LYS A 144 -16.93 -0.88 6.56
CA LYS A 144 -17.06 -2.29 6.19
C LYS A 144 -16.29 -3.20 7.14
N ASN A 145 -15.06 -2.82 7.49
CA ASN A 145 -14.19 -3.58 8.38
C ASN A 145 -13.32 -2.65 9.25
N PRO A 146 -13.74 -2.35 10.50
CA PRO A 146 -12.95 -1.51 11.41
C PRO A 146 -11.61 -2.12 11.84
N ARG A 147 -11.38 -3.41 11.54
CA ARG A 147 -10.12 -4.13 11.81
C ARG A 147 -9.26 -4.28 10.58
N ASP A 148 -9.55 -3.53 9.52
CA ASP A 148 -8.75 -3.54 8.31
C ASP A 148 -7.37 -2.95 8.58
N GLY A 149 -6.36 -3.84 8.53
CA GLY A 149 -4.97 -3.47 8.74
C GLY A 149 -4.42 -2.53 7.65
N HIS A 150 -5.00 -2.52 6.45
CA HIS A 150 -4.58 -1.63 5.36
C HIS A 150 -5.00 -0.19 5.63
N VAL A 151 -6.25 0.01 6.09
CA VAL A 151 -6.74 1.34 6.51
C VAL A 151 -5.87 1.87 7.66
N LYS A 152 -5.66 1.06 8.70
CA LYS A 152 -4.84 1.46 9.83
C LYS A 152 -3.40 1.80 9.43
N SER A 153 -2.73 0.93 8.67
CA SER A 153 -1.33 1.15 8.28
C SER A 153 -1.17 2.39 7.39
N PHE A 154 -2.16 2.70 6.56
CA PHE A 154 -2.17 3.91 5.75
C PHE A 154 -2.30 5.17 6.62
N LEU A 155 -3.26 5.19 7.54
CA LEU A 155 -3.48 6.34 8.44
C LEU A 155 -2.27 6.58 9.35
N ASP A 156 -1.75 5.51 9.97
CA ASP A 156 -0.54 5.57 10.81
C ASP A 156 0.67 6.18 10.07
N ALA A 157 0.75 5.99 8.75
CA ALA A 157 1.86 6.50 7.93
C ALA A 157 1.65 7.91 7.39
N HIS A 158 0.40 8.35 7.18
CA HIS A 158 0.07 9.56 6.39
C HIS A 158 -0.80 10.58 7.14
N PHE A 159 -0.98 10.43 8.46
CA PHE A 159 -1.86 11.31 9.23
C PHE A 159 -1.43 12.79 9.19
N ILE A 160 -0.13 13.08 9.12
CA ILE A 160 0.38 14.47 9.08
C ILE A 160 0.03 15.13 7.76
N GLU A 161 0.30 14.44 6.65
CA GLU A 161 -0.02 14.91 5.30
C GLU A 161 -1.53 15.11 5.12
N LEU A 162 -2.35 14.18 5.64
CA LEU A 162 -3.80 14.32 5.68
C LEU A 162 -4.25 15.51 6.52
N ALA A 163 -3.56 15.84 7.62
CA ALA A 163 -3.90 17.02 8.41
C ALA A 163 -3.49 18.32 7.69
N ASP A 164 -2.31 18.33 7.07
CA ASP A 164 -1.71 19.51 6.44
C ASP A 164 -2.44 19.95 5.17
N ILE A 165 -2.90 18.99 4.35
CA ILE A 165 -3.58 19.29 3.08
C ILE A 165 -4.82 20.17 3.27
N PHE A 166 -5.51 20.02 4.41
CA PHE A 166 -6.75 20.74 4.71
C PHE A 166 -6.55 22.01 5.56
N LYS A 167 -5.31 22.41 5.89
CA LYS A 167 -5.04 23.52 6.84
C LYS A 167 -5.57 24.89 6.42
N THR A 168 -5.87 25.06 5.13
CA THR A 168 -6.42 26.29 4.54
C THR A 168 -7.92 26.19 4.27
N GLU A 169 -8.60 25.16 4.77
CA GLU A 169 -10.06 25.10 4.73
C GLU A 169 -10.70 25.99 5.80
N THR A 170 -11.94 26.41 5.53
CA THR A 170 -12.74 27.18 6.48
C THR A 170 -13.63 26.29 7.35
N SER A 171 -14.01 25.11 6.85
CA SER A 171 -14.82 24.15 7.60
C SER A 171 -13.94 23.17 8.38
N PRO A 172 -14.25 22.89 9.66
CA PRO A 172 -13.55 21.87 10.43
C PRO A 172 -14.01 20.43 10.14
N ASP A 173 -15.06 20.24 9.33
CA ASP A 173 -15.76 18.95 9.18
C ASP A 173 -14.81 17.79 8.83
N VAL A 174 -13.83 18.03 7.95
CA VAL A 174 -12.88 16.99 7.54
C VAL A 174 -12.00 16.51 8.70
N TYR A 175 -11.65 17.40 9.62
CA TYR A 175 -10.89 17.02 10.81
C TYR A 175 -11.75 16.21 11.78
N ASP A 176 -13.04 16.53 11.92
CA ASP A 176 -13.96 15.73 12.73
C ASP A 176 -14.11 14.31 12.18
N GLU A 177 -14.15 14.18 10.84
CA GLU A 177 -14.15 12.89 10.17
C GLU A 177 -12.85 12.10 10.38
N LEU A 178 -11.71 12.77 10.25
CA LEU A 178 -10.39 12.16 10.49
C LEU A 178 -10.23 11.72 11.95
N ILE A 179 -10.68 12.51 12.92
CA ILE A 179 -10.66 12.14 14.35
C ILE A 179 -11.55 10.92 14.63
N ALA A 180 -12.71 10.83 13.98
CA ALA A 180 -13.60 9.69 14.14
C ALA A 180 -13.03 8.41 13.48
N LEU A 181 -12.36 8.56 12.33
CA LEU A 181 -11.73 7.48 11.58
C LEU A 181 -10.43 6.99 12.24
N ASP A 182 -9.64 7.91 12.78
CA ASP A 182 -8.32 7.68 13.36
C ASP A 182 -8.15 8.39 14.72
N PRO A 183 -8.73 7.83 15.79
CA PRO A 183 -8.66 8.43 17.12
C PRO A 183 -7.25 8.48 17.70
N GLU A 184 -6.33 7.62 17.23
CA GLU A 184 -4.96 7.53 17.74
C GLU A 184 -4.14 8.79 17.40
N HIS A 185 -4.45 9.44 16.27
CA HIS A 185 -3.80 10.69 15.83
C HIS A 185 -4.67 11.93 16.07
N SER A 186 -5.72 11.82 16.88
CA SER A 186 -6.66 12.92 17.17
C SER A 186 -5.99 14.18 17.70
N SER A 187 -4.89 14.09 18.45
CA SER A 187 -4.15 15.28 18.92
C SER A 187 -3.61 16.11 17.75
N THR A 188 -3.08 15.47 16.71
CA THR A 188 -2.57 16.14 15.52
C THR A 188 -3.70 16.79 14.73
N TYR A 189 -4.80 16.07 14.50
CA TYR A 189 -5.94 16.64 13.80
C TYR A 189 -6.56 17.83 14.54
N ASN A 190 -6.65 17.77 15.87
CA ASN A 190 -7.13 18.89 16.67
C ASN A 190 -6.20 20.11 16.58
N GLU A 191 -4.88 19.91 16.58
CA GLU A 191 -3.93 21.01 16.40
C GLU A 191 -4.15 21.76 15.07
N TYR A 192 -4.31 21.03 13.96
CA TYR A 192 -4.60 21.65 12.66
C TYR A 192 -5.98 22.31 12.64
N LYS A 193 -7.00 21.64 13.21
CA LYS A 193 -8.36 22.16 13.32
C LYS A 193 -8.44 23.47 14.09
N ASP A 194 -7.73 23.60 15.21
CA ASP A 194 -7.72 24.79 16.05
C ASP A 194 -7.01 25.98 15.38
N ASN A 195 -6.13 25.72 14.41
CA ASN A 195 -5.38 26.72 13.65
C ASN A 195 -6.01 27.08 12.30
N LEU A 196 -7.23 26.60 12.00
CA LEU A 196 -7.91 26.94 10.76
C LEU A 196 -8.05 28.46 10.58
N GLY A 197 -7.69 28.94 9.38
CA GLY A 197 -7.72 30.36 9.03
C GLY A 197 -6.53 31.19 9.52
N GLN A 198 -5.52 30.58 10.16
CA GLN A 198 -4.26 31.23 10.54
C GLN A 198 -3.13 31.03 9.51
N HIS A 199 -3.36 30.18 8.49
CA HIS A 199 -2.44 29.83 7.40
C HIS A 199 -2.98 30.32 6.04
#